data_AF-A0A3D5K8R3-F1
#
_entry.id   AF-A0A3D5K8R3-F1
#
_cell.length_a   1.000
_cell.length_b   1.000
_cell.length_c   1.000
_cell.angle_alpha   90.00
_cell.angle_beta   90.00
_cell.angle_gamma   90.00
#
_symmetry.space_group_name_H-M   'P 1'
#
loop_
_entity.id
_entity.type
_entity.pdbx_description
1 polymer ?
#
loop_
_entity_poly.entity_id
_entity_poly.type
_entity_poly.pdbx_seq_one_letter_code
_entity_poly.pdbx_strand_id
1 'polypeptide(L)'
;MISVYPAFYKDFRCKADRCVHSCCMQNWDIDIDEATAMKYLAMTGEPGETIRASMTGTKGNRRFIMKDGRCPLLQEDGLCRIIAETGEENLCDICAMHPRFFVENGNFELAGVGLACEESVELLLSNSTPLLFMDDSAPSLFDFPTLLSAMGCSLPEEALSYTPTINETYCRTILHALSQTEPVDEAWTKRLSSLSGSFTSTLKKASSYLAKAPLPELTAVYQYIFYRALEKEPFCGIDAVMTYARQSTDFIFMETAVFGDLPENIRRWSEQIEYDTDNPDILLSLITK
;
A
#
# COMPACT_ATOMS: atom_id res chain seq x y z
N MET A 1 16.30 -15.57 -10.45
CA MET A 1 15.19 -14.97 -9.72
C MET A 1 14.27 -14.37 -10.78
N ILE A 2 12.97 -14.66 -10.73
CA ILE A 2 11.98 -14.16 -11.69
C ILE A 2 11.26 -12.99 -11.01
N SER A 3 11.26 -11.81 -11.61
CA SER A 3 10.55 -10.64 -11.05
C SER A 3 9.12 -10.63 -11.57
N VAL A 4 8.14 -10.74 -10.67
CA VAL A 4 6.70 -10.77 -10.97
C VAL A 4 6.05 -9.52 -10.44
N TYR A 5 5.24 -8.86 -11.26
CA TYR A 5 4.52 -7.64 -10.88
C TYR A 5 3.13 -7.57 -11.51
N PRO A 6 2.16 -6.87 -10.89
CA PRO A 6 0.86 -6.61 -11.49
C PRO A 6 1.03 -5.83 -12.81
N ALA A 7 0.24 -6.14 -13.83
CA ALA A 7 0.38 -5.56 -15.17
C ALA A 7 0.28 -4.03 -15.20
N PHE A 8 -0.49 -3.42 -14.27
CA PHE A 8 -0.63 -1.97 -14.13
C PHE A 8 0.58 -1.28 -13.50
N TYR A 9 1.50 -2.04 -12.87
CA TYR A 9 2.69 -1.50 -12.18
C TYR A 9 3.53 -0.58 -13.07
N LYS A 10 3.68 -0.94 -14.35
CA LYS A 10 4.47 -0.16 -15.34
C LYS A 10 3.86 1.20 -15.66
N ASP A 11 2.54 1.35 -15.46
CA ASP A 11 1.77 2.55 -15.76
C ASP A 11 1.84 3.57 -14.61
N PHE A 12 2.29 3.15 -13.42
CA PHE A 12 2.42 4.03 -12.26
C PHE A 12 3.34 5.23 -12.54
N ARG A 13 2.82 6.43 -12.36
CA ARG A 13 3.56 7.70 -12.36
C ARG A 13 3.04 8.58 -11.24
N CYS A 14 3.96 9.25 -10.53
CA CYS A 14 3.55 10.20 -9.49
C CYS A 14 2.63 11.27 -10.09
N LYS A 15 1.48 11.52 -9.43
CA LYS A 15 0.52 12.55 -9.84
C LYS A 15 0.99 13.99 -9.59
N ALA A 16 2.13 14.15 -8.93
CA ALA A 16 2.74 15.43 -8.59
C ALA A 16 1.73 16.39 -7.92
N ASP A 17 1.49 17.54 -8.54
CA ASP A 17 0.58 18.60 -8.09
C ASP A 17 -0.89 18.17 -7.99
N ARG A 18 -1.28 17.08 -8.67
CA ARG A 18 -2.64 16.56 -8.64
C ARG A 18 -2.92 15.60 -7.48
N CYS A 19 -1.93 15.30 -6.65
CA CYS A 19 -2.08 14.35 -5.54
C CYS A 19 -2.81 14.99 -4.35
N VAL A 20 -3.97 14.45 -3.95
CA VAL A 20 -4.72 14.92 -2.77
C VAL A 20 -4.08 14.40 -1.48
N HIS A 21 -3.61 13.15 -1.49
CA HIS A 21 -2.94 12.45 -0.41
C HIS A 21 -1.42 12.39 -0.64
N SER A 22 -0.78 13.55 -0.77
CA SER A 22 0.64 13.66 -1.10
C SER A 22 1.55 13.08 0.00
N CYS A 23 2.37 12.08 -0.34
CA CYS A 23 3.41 11.54 0.56
C CYS A 23 4.48 12.59 0.91
N CYS A 24 4.62 13.66 0.11
CA CYS A 24 5.48 14.80 0.43
C CYS A 24 4.86 15.76 1.47
N MET A 25 3.58 15.59 1.81
CA MET A 25 2.88 16.29 2.90
C MET A 25 2.57 15.35 4.08
N GLN A 26 3.33 14.27 4.21
CA GLN A 26 3.25 13.37 5.35
C GLN A 26 4.45 13.56 6.28
N ASN A 27 4.23 13.29 7.56
CA ASN A 27 5.25 13.44 8.60
C ASN A 27 6.04 12.14 8.81
N TRP A 28 6.90 11.82 7.85
CA TRP A 28 7.80 10.66 7.88
C TRP A 28 9.22 11.06 7.50
N ASP A 29 10.19 10.23 7.88
CA ASP A 29 11.60 10.48 7.59
C ASP A 29 11.95 10.03 6.17
N ILE A 30 12.50 10.95 5.38
CA ILE A 30 13.01 10.67 4.03
C ILE A 30 14.54 10.66 4.10
N ASP A 31 15.10 9.47 4.29
CA ASP A 31 16.53 9.23 4.17
C ASP A 31 17.03 9.45 2.74
N ILE A 32 18.28 9.88 2.65
CA ILE A 32 18.97 10.21 1.41
C ILE A 32 20.14 9.24 1.28
N ASP A 33 20.09 8.40 0.25
CA ASP A 33 21.17 7.47 -0.06
C ASP A 33 22.49 8.22 -0.27
N GLU A 34 23.60 7.58 0.09
CA GLU A 34 24.90 8.27 0.11
C GLU A 34 25.32 8.76 -1.29
N ALA A 35 24.94 8.07 -2.35
CA ALA A 35 25.27 8.48 -3.71
C ALA A 35 24.56 9.80 -4.06
N THR A 36 23.26 9.90 -3.80
CA THR A 36 22.48 11.12 -4.01
C THR A 36 22.89 12.25 -3.08
N ALA A 37 23.19 11.94 -1.80
CA ALA A 37 23.73 12.92 -0.87
C ALA A 37 25.03 13.57 -1.41
N MET A 38 25.92 12.77 -1.98
CA MET A 38 27.16 13.28 -2.59
C MET A 38 26.88 14.15 -3.81
N LYS A 39 25.87 13.82 -4.65
CA LYS A 39 25.43 14.69 -5.75
C LYS A 39 24.96 16.05 -5.22
N TYR A 40 24.10 16.07 -4.20
CA TYR A 40 23.58 17.31 -3.60
C TYR A 40 24.68 18.17 -2.96
N LEU A 41 25.66 17.55 -2.32
CA LEU A 41 26.81 18.26 -1.74
C LEU A 41 27.70 18.91 -2.81
N ALA A 42 27.85 18.29 -3.97
CA ALA A 42 28.66 18.80 -5.08
C ALA A 42 27.91 19.79 -5.98
N MET A 43 26.58 19.83 -5.93
CA MET A 43 25.75 20.71 -6.74
C MET A 43 26.06 22.19 -6.43
N THR A 44 26.20 23.04 -7.44
CA THR A 44 26.52 24.47 -7.24
C THR A 44 25.36 25.36 -7.67
N GLY A 45 25.29 26.57 -7.09
CA GLY A 45 24.20 27.51 -7.32
C GLY A 45 22.87 27.08 -6.69
N GLU A 46 21.83 27.88 -6.94
CA GLU A 46 20.44 27.45 -6.82
C GLU A 46 20.12 26.49 -7.98
N PRO A 47 19.49 25.32 -7.76
CA PRO A 47 18.81 24.82 -6.55
C PRO A 47 19.67 24.13 -5.48
N GLY A 48 20.95 23.83 -5.77
CA GLY A 48 21.80 23.02 -4.89
C GLY A 48 21.95 23.58 -3.48
N GLU A 49 22.04 24.90 -3.33
CA GLU A 49 22.06 25.58 -2.03
C GLU A 49 20.80 25.28 -1.20
N THR A 50 19.62 25.39 -1.80
CA THR A 50 18.35 25.05 -1.15
C THR A 50 18.28 23.57 -0.77
N ILE A 51 18.69 22.66 -1.66
CA ILE A 51 18.68 21.22 -1.38
C ILE A 51 19.57 20.91 -0.19
N ARG A 52 20.81 21.42 -0.15
CA ARG A 52 21.71 21.21 1.00
C ARG A 52 21.16 21.79 2.29
N ALA A 53 20.57 22.98 2.25
CA ALA A 53 19.94 23.60 3.42
C ALA A 53 18.71 22.82 3.93
N SER A 54 18.15 21.96 3.09
CA SER A 54 17.03 21.09 3.40
C SER A 54 17.44 19.73 3.95
N MET A 55 18.74 19.44 4.09
CA MET A 55 19.26 18.16 4.58
C MET A 55 19.87 18.30 5.98
N THR A 56 19.78 17.24 6.78
CA THR A 56 20.50 17.09 8.05
C THR A 56 21.22 15.74 8.11
N GLY A 57 22.01 15.52 9.16
CA GLY A 57 22.76 14.30 9.39
C GLY A 57 24.18 14.32 8.82
N THR A 58 24.84 13.18 8.94
CA THR A 58 26.23 12.93 8.54
C THR A 58 26.31 11.85 7.46
N LYS A 59 27.52 11.46 7.07
CA LYS A 59 27.73 10.39 6.09
C LYS A 59 26.99 9.11 6.51
N GLY A 60 26.17 8.56 5.60
CA GLY A 60 25.39 7.33 5.83
C GLY A 60 24.11 7.49 6.66
N ASN A 61 23.75 8.69 7.12
CA ASN A 61 22.49 8.93 7.84
C ASN A 61 21.89 10.30 7.51
N ARG A 62 22.05 10.75 6.25
CA ARG A 62 21.46 12.02 5.82
C ARG A 62 19.98 11.83 5.52
N ARG A 63 19.19 12.84 5.86
CA ARG A 63 17.74 12.89 5.58
C ARG A 63 17.29 14.31 5.29
N PHE A 64 16.12 14.46 4.67
CA PHE A 64 15.48 15.77 4.54
C PHE A 64 14.92 16.25 5.89
N ILE A 65 14.99 17.57 6.12
CA ILE A 65 14.43 18.21 7.32
C ILE A 65 12.96 18.53 7.03
N MET A 66 12.07 17.63 7.45
CA MET A 66 10.63 17.85 7.36
C MET A 66 10.20 19.02 8.26
N LYS A 67 9.32 19.89 7.75
CA LYS A 67 8.77 21.04 8.49
C LYS A 67 7.26 20.92 8.56
N ASP A 68 6.72 20.77 9.77
CA ASP A 68 5.28 20.62 10.02
C ASP A 68 4.63 19.54 9.14
N GLY A 69 5.30 18.40 8.99
CA GLY A 69 4.85 17.29 8.15
C GLY A 69 4.97 17.53 6.64
N ARG A 70 5.69 18.57 6.20
CA ARG A 70 5.88 18.90 4.79
C ARG A 70 7.34 18.80 4.38
N CYS A 71 7.58 18.21 3.21
CA CYS A 71 8.88 18.20 2.56
C CYS A 71 9.31 19.64 2.21
N PRO A 72 10.53 20.08 2.59
CA PRO A 72 11.00 21.44 2.33
C PRO A 72 11.22 21.73 0.83
N LEU A 73 11.26 20.69 0.00
CA LEU A 73 11.45 20.78 -1.45
C LEU A 73 10.12 20.67 -2.22
N LEU A 74 8.98 20.55 -1.53
CA LEU A 74 7.66 20.62 -2.12
C LEU A 74 7.24 22.08 -2.28
N GLN A 75 7.12 22.54 -3.53
CA GLN A 75 6.76 23.91 -3.88
C GLN A 75 5.27 24.19 -3.61
N GLU A 76 4.88 25.47 -3.59
CA GLU A 76 3.50 25.89 -3.33
C GLU A 76 2.51 25.38 -4.40
N ASP A 77 2.98 25.18 -5.63
CA ASP A 77 2.22 24.59 -6.74
C ASP A 77 2.11 23.06 -6.65
N GLY A 78 2.66 22.43 -5.62
CA GLY A 78 2.63 20.98 -5.42
C GLY A 78 3.71 20.22 -6.20
N LEU A 79 4.61 20.89 -6.91
CA LEU A 79 5.70 20.25 -7.64
C LEU A 79 6.97 20.09 -6.78
N CYS A 80 7.67 18.99 -6.98
CA CYS A 80 8.97 18.75 -6.34
C CYS A 80 10.05 19.61 -6.99
N ARG A 81 10.76 20.42 -6.18
CA ARG A 81 11.83 21.31 -6.65
C ARG A 81 12.99 20.54 -7.30
N ILE A 82 13.34 19.36 -6.77
CA ILE A 82 14.39 18.50 -7.36
C ILE A 82 14.01 18.12 -8.78
N ILE A 83 12.79 17.62 -9.00
CA ILE A 83 12.31 17.23 -10.33
C ILE A 83 12.27 18.45 -11.26
N ALA A 84 11.66 19.55 -10.79
CA ALA A 84 11.43 20.73 -11.60
C ALA A 84 12.73 21.45 -12.04
N GLU A 85 13.75 21.52 -11.18
CA GLU A 85 14.95 22.31 -11.44
C GLU A 85 16.19 21.46 -11.74
N THR A 86 16.21 20.17 -11.36
CA THR A 86 17.39 19.29 -11.54
C THR A 86 17.10 17.99 -12.28
N GLY A 87 15.86 17.60 -12.49
CA GLY A 87 15.49 16.33 -13.14
C GLY A 87 15.21 15.20 -12.14
N GLU A 88 14.37 14.24 -12.56
CA GLU A 88 13.92 13.11 -11.72
C GLU A 88 15.05 12.13 -11.36
N GLU A 89 16.10 12.06 -12.17
CA GLU A 89 17.31 11.25 -11.94
C GLU A 89 18.15 11.71 -10.73
N ASN A 90 17.80 12.87 -10.17
CA ASN A 90 18.41 13.43 -8.98
C ASN A 90 17.58 13.20 -7.71
N LEU A 91 16.47 12.46 -7.78
CA LEU A 91 15.77 12.00 -6.57
C LEU A 91 16.63 10.99 -5.80
N CYS A 92 16.52 10.99 -4.47
CA CYS A 92 17.06 9.91 -3.64
C CYS A 92 16.22 8.65 -3.82
N ASP A 93 16.78 7.50 -3.43
CA ASP A 93 16.14 6.18 -3.60
C ASP A 93 14.71 6.14 -3.03
N ILE A 94 14.48 6.69 -1.82
CA ILE A 94 13.14 6.72 -1.22
C ILE A 94 12.16 7.50 -2.12
N CYS A 95 12.52 8.69 -2.59
CA CYS A 95 11.64 9.50 -3.44
C CYS A 95 11.44 8.90 -4.83
N ALA A 96 12.47 8.28 -5.41
CA ALA A 96 12.41 7.66 -6.73
C ALA A 96 11.59 6.36 -6.73
N MET A 97 11.71 5.59 -5.65
CA MET A 97 11.10 4.28 -5.55
C MET A 97 9.72 4.34 -4.93
N HIS A 98 9.42 5.22 -3.97
CA HIS A 98 8.10 5.25 -3.32
C HIS A 98 6.94 5.44 -4.33
N PRO A 99 5.84 4.68 -4.23
CA PRO A 99 5.49 3.70 -3.19
C PRO A 99 5.87 2.24 -3.56
N ARG A 100 6.83 2.03 -4.46
CA ARG A 100 7.20 0.69 -4.94
C ARG A 100 7.77 -0.17 -3.82
N PHE A 101 7.46 -1.46 -3.86
CA PHE A 101 8.03 -2.47 -2.99
C PHE A 101 8.59 -3.63 -3.80
N PHE A 102 9.54 -4.34 -3.19
CA PHE A 102 10.17 -5.55 -3.71
C PHE A 102 10.35 -6.51 -2.54
N VAL A 103 9.80 -7.72 -2.63
CA VAL A 103 9.91 -8.74 -1.60
C VAL A 103 10.27 -10.08 -2.22
N GLU A 104 11.05 -10.90 -1.54
CA GLU A 104 11.45 -12.22 -2.04
C GLU A 104 10.50 -13.31 -1.53
N ASN A 105 10.10 -14.21 -2.43
CA ASN A 105 9.50 -15.49 -2.05
C ASN A 105 10.08 -16.62 -2.92
N GLY A 106 11.00 -17.39 -2.34
CA GLY A 106 11.67 -18.50 -3.02
C GLY A 106 12.46 -18.02 -4.22
N ASN A 107 12.05 -18.43 -5.42
CA ASN A 107 12.71 -18.04 -6.68
C ASN A 107 12.13 -16.77 -7.31
N PHE A 108 11.13 -16.15 -6.67
CA PHE A 108 10.41 -14.99 -7.17
C PHE A 108 10.80 -13.73 -6.38
N GLU A 109 10.97 -12.64 -7.10
CA GLU A 109 10.89 -11.28 -6.56
C GLU A 109 9.49 -10.75 -6.88
N LEU A 110 8.72 -10.40 -5.86
CA LEU A 110 7.39 -9.81 -6.02
C LEU A 110 7.54 -8.29 -5.95
N ALA A 111 7.23 -7.60 -7.03
CA ALA A 111 7.32 -6.15 -7.16
C ALA A 111 5.93 -5.51 -7.36
N GLY A 112 5.71 -4.36 -6.75
CA GLY A 112 4.43 -3.66 -6.89
C GLY A 112 4.48 -2.25 -6.35
N VAL A 113 3.32 -1.66 -6.09
CA VAL A 113 3.15 -0.31 -5.52
C VAL A 113 2.27 -0.34 -4.27
N GLY A 114 2.66 0.38 -3.22
CA GLY A 114 1.85 0.53 -2.01
C GLY A 114 0.50 1.18 -2.31
N LEU A 115 -0.56 0.67 -1.67
CA LEU A 115 -1.92 1.17 -1.87
C LEU A 115 -2.19 2.44 -1.06
N ALA A 116 -1.24 2.91 -0.24
CA ALA A 116 -1.34 4.17 0.50
C ALA A 116 -1.26 5.38 -0.46
N CYS A 117 -0.79 5.15 -1.69
CA CYS A 117 -0.84 6.11 -2.77
C CYS A 117 -2.15 6.01 -3.56
N GLU A 118 -2.87 7.12 -3.67
CA GLU A 118 -4.14 7.20 -4.40
C GLU A 118 -4.03 6.81 -5.89
N GLU A 119 -2.90 7.10 -6.55
CA GLU A 119 -2.65 6.68 -7.94
C GLU A 119 -2.57 5.15 -8.06
N SER A 120 -1.91 4.48 -7.11
CA SER A 120 -1.85 3.01 -7.09
C SER A 120 -3.24 2.40 -6.99
N VAL A 121 -4.11 3.00 -6.16
CA VAL A 121 -5.49 2.55 -5.99
C VAL A 121 -6.30 2.81 -7.27
N GLU A 122 -6.19 3.99 -7.87
CA GLU A 122 -6.85 4.32 -9.14
C GLU A 122 -6.45 3.34 -10.26
N LEU A 123 -5.16 3.01 -10.37
CA LEU A 123 -4.66 2.04 -11.35
C LEU A 123 -5.17 0.62 -11.08
N LEU A 124 -5.13 0.16 -9.82
CA LEU A 124 -5.67 -1.14 -9.44
C LEU A 124 -7.16 -1.26 -9.78
N LEU A 125 -7.95 -0.24 -9.43
CA LEU A 125 -9.39 -0.23 -9.67
C LEU A 125 -9.76 -0.08 -11.15
N SER A 126 -8.95 0.62 -11.94
CA SER A 126 -9.19 0.79 -13.39
C SER A 126 -8.82 -0.45 -14.23
N ASN A 127 -8.05 -1.38 -13.67
CA ASN A 127 -7.58 -2.60 -14.33
C ASN A 127 -8.15 -3.88 -13.68
N SER A 128 -9.30 -3.76 -13.03
CA SER A 128 -9.69 -4.61 -11.91
C SER A 128 -10.37 -5.93 -12.26
N THR A 129 -10.40 -6.41 -13.52
CA THR A 129 -10.90 -7.78 -13.74
C THR A 129 -10.54 -8.45 -15.07
N PRO A 130 -9.84 -9.60 -15.04
CA PRO A 130 -9.09 -10.15 -13.89
C PRO A 130 -7.86 -9.30 -13.55
N LEU A 131 -7.36 -9.35 -12.30
CA LEU A 131 -6.03 -8.82 -12.00
C LEU A 131 -4.99 -9.68 -12.71
N LEU A 132 -4.23 -9.05 -13.60
CA LEU A 132 -3.21 -9.71 -14.40
C LEU A 132 -1.81 -9.32 -13.92
N PHE A 133 -0.88 -10.24 -14.12
CA PHE A 133 0.52 -10.14 -13.75
C PHE A 133 1.40 -10.33 -14.98
N MET A 134 2.63 -9.84 -14.87
CA MET A 134 3.70 -10.02 -15.83
C MET A 134 4.95 -10.48 -15.09
N ASP A 135 5.87 -11.13 -15.80
CA ASP A 135 7.22 -11.37 -15.32
C ASP A 135 8.27 -10.78 -16.27
N ASP A 136 9.52 -10.69 -15.82
CA ASP A 136 10.66 -10.20 -16.59
C ASP A 136 11.20 -11.21 -17.63
N SER A 137 10.71 -12.45 -17.61
CA SER A 137 11.18 -13.53 -18.48
C SER A 137 10.45 -13.58 -19.82
N ALA A 138 9.16 -13.16 -19.88
CA ALA A 138 8.38 -13.07 -21.11
C ALA A 138 7.23 -12.04 -21.01
N PRO A 139 6.85 -11.36 -22.11
CA PRO A 139 5.78 -10.35 -22.11
C PRO A 139 4.35 -10.95 -22.02
N SER A 140 4.20 -12.17 -21.51
CA SER A 140 2.89 -12.83 -21.36
C SER A 140 2.20 -12.40 -20.09
N LEU A 141 0.93 -12.03 -20.21
CA LEU A 141 0.04 -11.82 -19.07
C LEU A 141 -0.43 -13.17 -18.51
N PHE A 142 -0.49 -13.27 -17.20
CA PHE A 142 -1.08 -14.40 -16.48
C PHE A 142 -1.93 -13.92 -15.31
N ASP A 143 -2.87 -14.75 -14.86
CA ASP A 143 -3.78 -14.41 -13.77
C ASP A 143 -3.23 -14.84 -12.40
N PHE A 144 -3.91 -14.39 -11.34
CA PHE A 144 -3.54 -14.72 -9.96
C PHE A 144 -3.50 -16.24 -9.67
N PRO A 145 -4.47 -17.06 -10.14
CA PRO A 145 -4.39 -18.53 -10.02
C PRO A 145 -3.13 -19.14 -10.63
N THR A 146 -2.74 -18.67 -11.83
CA THR A 146 -1.53 -19.15 -12.50
C THR A 146 -0.27 -18.80 -11.70
N LEU A 147 -0.22 -17.60 -11.11
CA LEU A 147 0.87 -17.21 -10.21
C LEU A 147 0.98 -18.14 -9.00
N LEU A 148 -0.12 -18.36 -8.27
CA LEU A 148 -0.13 -19.25 -7.11
C LEU A 148 0.35 -20.65 -7.48
N SER A 149 -0.13 -21.19 -8.61
CA SER A 149 0.30 -22.50 -9.10
C SER A 149 1.80 -22.54 -9.41
N ALA A 150 2.36 -21.49 -10.01
CA ALA A 150 3.80 -21.38 -10.27
C ALA A 150 4.64 -21.31 -8.99
N MET A 151 4.07 -20.77 -7.91
CA MET A 151 4.70 -20.72 -6.58
C MET A 151 4.49 -22.02 -5.77
N GLY A 152 3.79 -23.01 -6.31
CA GLY A 152 3.48 -24.27 -5.62
C GLY A 152 2.34 -24.17 -4.61
N CYS A 153 1.63 -23.04 -4.57
CA CYS A 153 0.44 -22.84 -3.76
C CYS A 153 -0.80 -23.30 -4.52
N SER A 154 -1.63 -24.12 -3.88
CA SER A 154 -2.90 -24.57 -4.46
C SER A 154 -4.04 -24.26 -3.49
N LEU A 155 -5.05 -23.55 -3.99
CA LEU A 155 -6.24 -23.18 -3.24
C LEU A 155 -7.50 -23.59 -4.02
N PRO A 156 -8.62 -23.83 -3.33
CA PRO A 156 -9.92 -24.02 -3.98
C PRO A 156 -10.28 -22.82 -4.86
N GLU A 157 -11.01 -23.05 -5.95
CA GLU A 157 -11.41 -21.98 -6.89
C GLU A 157 -12.20 -20.86 -6.20
N GLU A 158 -13.02 -21.22 -5.20
CA GLU A 158 -13.80 -20.28 -4.39
C GLU A 158 -12.93 -19.34 -3.55
N ALA A 159 -11.70 -19.74 -3.23
CA ALA A 159 -10.73 -18.91 -2.51
C ALA A 159 -10.05 -17.88 -3.42
N LEU A 160 -10.14 -18.02 -4.74
CA LEU A 160 -9.47 -17.14 -5.71
C LEU A 160 -10.30 -15.89 -6.04
N SER A 161 -11.56 -15.85 -5.58
CA SER A 161 -12.46 -14.71 -5.72
C SER A 161 -12.88 -14.17 -4.34
N TYR A 162 -13.24 -12.89 -4.30
CA TYR A 162 -13.70 -12.27 -3.07
C TYR A 162 -15.23 -12.33 -2.97
N THR A 163 -15.72 -12.71 -1.79
CA THR A 163 -17.12 -12.60 -1.41
C THR A 163 -17.18 -12.07 0.02
N PRO A 164 -17.90 -10.95 0.27
CA PRO A 164 -17.97 -10.36 1.60
C PRO A 164 -18.59 -11.30 2.63
N THR A 165 -17.99 -11.37 3.82
CA THR A 165 -18.54 -12.13 4.95
C THR A 165 -19.11 -11.18 6.00
N ILE A 166 -20.43 -11.21 6.18
CA ILE A 166 -21.13 -10.36 7.16
C ILE A 166 -21.65 -11.24 8.29
N ASN A 167 -20.79 -11.45 9.29
CA ASN A 167 -21.10 -12.17 10.50
C ASN A 167 -20.63 -11.35 11.71
N GLU A 168 -21.48 -11.19 12.72
CA GLU A 168 -21.18 -10.34 13.88
C GLU A 168 -19.88 -10.73 14.58
N THR A 169 -19.72 -12.00 14.97
CA THR A 169 -18.52 -12.48 15.65
C THR A 169 -17.28 -12.27 14.79
N TYR A 170 -17.36 -12.62 13.51
CA TYR A 170 -16.25 -12.47 12.56
C TYR A 170 -15.82 -11.00 12.38
N CYS A 171 -16.76 -10.11 12.11
CA CYS A 171 -16.49 -8.68 11.92
C CYS A 171 -15.93 -8.03 13.21
N ARG A 172 -16.37 -8.48 14.40
CA ARG A 172 -15.76 -8.03 15.67
C ARG A 172 -14.32 -8.50 15.81
N THR A 173 -14.00 -9.73 15.39
CA THR A 173 -12.63 -10.24 15.38
C THR A 173 -11.72 -9.37 14.52
N ILE A 174 -12.18 -8.96 13.33
CA ILE A 174 -11.42 -8.06 12.44
C ILE A 174 -11.14 -6.71 13.13
N LEU A 175 -12.17 -6.07 13.68
CA LEU A 175 -12.00 -4.78 14.35
C LEU A 175 -11.10 -4.88 15.59
N HIS A 176 -11.18 -5.97 16.34
CA HIS A 176 -10.31 -6.23 17.47
C HIS A 176 -8.85 -6.45 17.02
N ALA A 177 -8.63 -7.18 15.92
CA ALA A 177 -7.28 -7.40 15.38
C ALA A 177 -6.63 -6.08 14.95
N LEU A 178 -7.37 -5.23 14.22
CA LEU A 178 -6.91 -3.89 13.84
C LEU A 178 -6.77 -2.91 15.01
N SER A 179 -7.36 -3.20 16.18
CA SER A 179 -7.11 -2.41 17.37
C SER A 179 -5.82 -2.81 18.10
N GLN A 180 -5.16 -3.90 17.68
CA GLN A 180 -3.86 -4.34 18.23
C GLN A 180 -2.67 -3.80 17.42
N THR A 181 -2.91 -3.25 16.23
CA THR A 181 -1.85 -2.68 15.38
C THR A 181 -1.40 -1.32 15.91
N GLU A 182 -0.17 -0.93 15.59
CA GLU A 182 0.34 0.41 15.87
C GLU A 182 -0.40 1.43 14.98
N PRO A 183 -1.18 2.37 15.56
CA PRO A 183 -2.05 3.25 14.80
C PRO A 183 -1.27 4.33 14.05
N VAL A 184 -1.59 4.52 12.76
CA VAL A 184 -0.93 5.54 11.93
C VAL A 184 -1.24 6.97 12.38
N ASP A 185 -2.46 7.21 12.88
CA ASP A 185 -2.87 8.51 13.42
C ASP A 185 -4.09 8.41 14.35
N GLU A 186 -4.45 9.53 14.98
CA GLU A 186 -5.65 9.63 15.81
C GLU A 186 -6.97 9.46 15.03
N ALA A 187 -6.99 9.78 13.73
CA ALA A 187 -8.20 9.65 12.93
C ALA A 187 -8.53 8.17 12.67
N TRP A 188 -7.52 7.33 12.49
CA TRP A 188 -7.66 5.88 12.40
C TRP A 188 -8.29 5.29 13.67
N THR A 189 -7.75 5.63 14.85
CA THR A 189 -8.27 5.12 16.13
C THR A 189 -9.71 5.59 16.41
N LYS A 190 -10.03 6.85 16.09
CA LYS A 190 -11.41 7.38 16.17
C LYS A 190 -12.36 6.64 15.24
N ARG A 191 -11.90 6.30 14.03
CA ARG A 191 -12.69 5.58 13.02
C ARG A 191 -12.96 4.14 13.43
N LEU A 192 -11.95 3.38 13.89
CA LEU A 192 -12.13 2.04 14.46
C LEU A 192 -13.08 2.05 15.66
N SER A 193 -12.96 3.04 16.54
CA SER A 193 -13.85 3.22 17.69
C SER A 193 -15.29 3.50 17.26
N SER A 194 -15.50 4.27 16.19
CA SER A 194 -16.83 4.53 15.62
C SER A 194 -17.48 3.27 15.08
N LEU A 195 -16.75 2.48 14.30
CA LEU A 195 -17.22 1.19 13.77
C LEU A 195 -17.60 0.20 14.89
N SER A 196 -16.78 0.15 15.94
CA SER A 196 -16.97 -0.75 17.09
C SER A 196 -18.09 -0.29 18.03
N GLY A 197 -18.20 1.02 18.29
CA GLY A 197 -19.20 1.61 19.18
C GLY A 197 -20.61 1.60 18.59
N SER A 198 -20.73 1.69 17.25
CA SER A 198 -22.01 1.66 16.53
C SER A 198 -22.22 0.34 15.77
N PHE A 199 -21.69 -0.77 16.28
CA PHE A 199 -21.52 -2.01 15.51
C PHE A 199 -22.81 -2.59 14.91
N THR A 200 -23.94 -2.55 15.60
CA THR A 200 -25.23 -2.99 15.03
C THR A 200 -25.61 -2.18 13.79
N SER A 201 -25.34 -0.87 13.81
CA SER A 201 -25.55 0.00 12.64
C SER A 201 -24.52 -0.30 11.54
N THR A 202 -23.26 -0.56 11.90
CA THR A 202 -22.20 -0.96 10.96
C THR A 202 -22.61 -2.19 10.18
N LEU A 203 -23.00 -3.27 10.86
CA LEU A 203 -23.46 -4.50 10.21
C LEU A 203 -24.69 -4.28 9.33
N LYS A 204 -25.67 -3.49 9.78
CA LYS A 204 -26.86 -3.18 8.97
C LYS A 204 -26.49 -2.47 7.67
N LYS A 205 -25.56 -1.51 7.73
CA LYS A 205 -25.07 -0.81 6.53
C LYS A 205 -24.30 -1.77 5.61
N ALA A 206 -23.42 -2.60 6.16
CA ALA A 206 -22.70 -3.64 5.43
C ALA A 206 -23.66 -4.60 4.71
N SER A 207 -24.67 -5.13 5.40
CA SER A 207 -25.69 -6.01 4.80
C SER A 207 -26.47 -5.33 3.68
N SER A 208 -26.77 -4.04 3.84
CA SER A 208 -27.45 -3.25 2.80
C SER A 208 -26.53 -2.95 1.61
N TYR A 209 -25.22 -2.94 1.82
CA TYR A 209 -24.22 -2.65 0.80
C TYR A 209 -23.97 -3.84 -0.15
N LEU A 210 -24.17 -5.09 0.31
CA LEU A 210 -23.93 -6.31 -0.46
C LEU A 210 -24.46 -6.25 -1.89
N ALA A 211 -25.71 -5.80 -2.08
CA ALA A 211 -26.38 -5.79 -3.38
C ALA A 211 -25.79 -4.80 -4.39
N LYS A 212 -25.01 -3.80 -3.93
CA LYS A 212 -24.38 -2.77 -4.77
C LYS A 212 -22.86 -2.77 -4.67
N ALA A 213 -22.28 -3.78 -4.02
CA ALA A 213 -20.86 -3.87 -3.83
C ALA A 213 -20.16 -4.11 -5.17
N PRO A 214 -19.07 -3.36 -5.48
CA PRO A 214 -18.29 -3.55 -6.70
C PRO A 214 -17.40 -4.80 -6.54
N LEU A 215 -18.01 -5.99 -6.66
CA LEU A 215 -17.33 -7.27 -6.45
C LEU A 215 -16.11 -7.51 -7.36
N PRO A 216 -16.11 -7.10 -8.64
CA PRO A 216 -14.92 -7.20 -9.48
C PRO A 216 -13.73 -6.41 -8.89
N GLU A 217 -13.97 -5.15 -8.52
CA GLU A 217 -13.00 -4.25 -7.91
C GLU A 217 -12.50 -4.79 -6.56
N LEU A 218 -13.41 -5.25 -5.70
CA LEU A 218 -13.06 -5.86 -4.42
C LEU A 218 -12.29 -7.17 -4.59
N THR A 219 -12.54 -7.93 -5.67
CA THR A 219 -11.75 -9.12 -6.00
C THR A 219 -10.34 -8.74 -6.41
N ALA A 220 -10.14 -7.69 -7.21
CA ALA A 220 -8.80 -7.19 -7.53
C ALA A 220 -8.06 -6.71 -6.27
N VAL A 221 -8.74 -6.00 -5.36
CA VAL A 221 -8.18 -5.59 -4.06
C VAL A 221 -7.76 -6.80 -3.23
N TYR A 222 -8.64 -7.80 -3.10
CA TYR A 222 -8.34 -9.04 -2.40
C TYR A 222 -7.12 -9.76 -2.97
N GLN A 223 -7.08 -9.97 -4.28
CA GLN A 223 -5.96 -10.64 -4.96
C GLN A 223 -4.66 -9.83 -4.83
N TYR A 224 -4.74 -8.50 -4.85
CA TYR A 224 -3.57 -7.63 -4.66
C TYR A 224 -3.02 -7.71 -3.23
N ILE A 225 -3.88 -7.64 -2.22
CA ILE A 225 -3.48 -7.78 -0.81
C ILE A 225 -2.89 -9.18 -0.57
N PHE A 226 -3.49 -10.21 -1.18
CA PHE A 226 -2.97 -11.56 -1.11
C PHE A 226 -1.57 -11.62 -1.74
N TYR A 227 -1.45 -11.22 -3.00
CA TYR A 227 -0.17 -11.15 -3.71
C TYR A 227 0.94 -10.46 -2.89
N ARG A 228 0.61 -9.32 -2.29
CA ARG A 228 1.53 -8.50 -1.50
C ARG A 228 1.94 -9.09 -0.15
N ALA A 229 1.27 -10.14 0.30
CA ALA A 229 1.58 -10.85 1.54
C ALA A 229 2.13 -12.27 1.27
N LEU A 230 2.36 -12.65 0.01
CA LEU A 230 2.86 -13.98 -0.33
C LEU A 230 4.26 -14.25 0.21
N GLU A 231 5.11 -13.24 0.40
CA GLU A 231 6.40 -13.36 1.09
C GLU A 231 6.28 -13.89 2.52
N LYS A 232 5.09 -13.79 3.13
CA LYS A 232 4.81 -14.34 4.47
C LYS A 232 4.42 -15.83 4.43
N GLU A 233 4.07 -16.36 3.25
CA GLU A 233 3.60 -17.74 3.07
C GLU A 233 4.57 -18.78 3.68
N PRO A 234 5.90 -18.71 3.48
CA PRO A 234 6.82 -19.70 4.04
C PRO A 234 6.85 -19.74 5.58
N PHE A 235 6.34 -18.68 6.24
CA PHE A 235 6.38 -18.53 7.70
C PHE A 235 5.05 -18.87 8.38
N CYS A 236 3.92 -18.61 7.73
CA CYS A 236 2.59 -18.77 8.31
C CYS A 236 1.64 -19.69 7.52
N GLY A 237 2.06 -20.13 6.33
CA GLY A 237 1.28 -20.96 5.42
C GLY A 237 0.25 -20.17 4.61
N ILE A 238 -0.10 -20.72 3.45
CA ILE A 238 -0.97 -20.06 2.47
C ILE A 238 -2.37 -19.71 3.02
N ASP A 239 -2.93 -20.54 3.91
CA ASP A 239 -4.25 -20.32 4.50
C ASP A 239 -4.26 -19.07 5.41
N ALA A 240 -3.16 -18.79 6.11
CA ALA A 240 -3.03 -17.61 6.95
C ALA A 240 -2.93 -16.34 6.09
N VAL A 241 -2.13 -16.37 5.02
CA VAL A 241 -2.02 -15.27 4.05
C VAL A 241 -3.37 -15.00 3.36
N MET A 242 -4.07 -16.05 2.94
CA MET A 242 -5.41 -15.96 2.37
C MET A 242 -6.40 -15.33 3.35
N THR A 243 -6.37 -15.76 4.62
CA THR A 243 -7.23 -15.24 5.68
C THR A 243 -6.94 -13.77 5.96
N TYR A 244 -5.66 -13.38 5.99
CA TYR A 244 -5.22 -12.00 6.14
C TYR A 244 -5.76 -11.11 5.02
N ALA A 245 -5.61 -11.54 3.76
CA ALA A 245 -6.15 -10.80 2.62
C ALA A 245 -7.67 -10.68 2.65
N ARG A 246 -8.36 -11.74 3.08
CA ARG A 246 -9.83 -11.75 3.21
C ARG A 246 -10.30 -10.81 4.31
N GLN A 247 -9.74 -10.90 5.52
CA GLN A 247 -10.07 -10.03 6.65
C GLN A 247 -9.80 -8.56 6.34
N SER A 248 -8.69 -8.28 5.65
CA SER A 248 -8.34 -6.94 5.18
C SER A 248 -9.38 -6.39 4.19
N THR A 249 -9.79 -7.21 3.22
CA THR A 249 -10.81 -6.82 2.23
C THR A 249 -12.19 -6.67 2.87
N ASP A 250 -12.54 -7.53 3.83
CA ASP A 250 -13.79 -7.42 4.60
C ASP A 250 -13.82 -6.15 5.46
N PHE A 251 -12.68 -5.73 6.02
CA PHE A 251 -12.58 -4.43 6.68
C PHE A 251 -12.84 -3.27 5.71
N ILE A 252 -12.16 -3.25 4.55
CA ILE A 252 -12.35 -2.23 3.50
C ILE A 252 -13.81 -2.19 3.04
N PHE A 253 -14.44 -3.36 2.87
CA PHE A 253 -15.86 -3.47 2.53
C PHE A 253 -16.75 -2.85 3.61
N MET A 254 -16.50 -3.15 4.90
CA MET A 254 -17.26 -2.57 6.01
C MET A 254 -17.10 -1.05 6.10
N GLU A 255 -15.87 -0.56 5.98
CA GLU A 255 -15.56 0.88 5.92
C GLU A 255 -16.33 1.56 4.79
N THR A 256 -16.28 0.98 3.58
CA THR A 256 -16.97 1.50 2.40
C THR A 256 -18.49 1.51 2.57
N ALA A 257 -19.05 0.49 3.21
CA ALA A 257 -20.48 0.45 3.50
C ALA A 257 -20.91 1.56 4.49
N VAL A 258 -20.02 1.96 5.41
CA VAL A 258 -20.32 2.95 6.45
C VAL A 258 -20.06 4.38 5.99
N PHE A 259 -18.92 4.62 5.35
CA PHE A 259 -18.37 5.93 5.03
C PHE A 259 -18.45 6.28 3.54
N GLY A 260 -18.74 5.30 2.66
CA GLY A 260 -18.63 5.48 1.21
C GLY A 260 -17.17 5.55 0.75
N ASP A 261 -16.94 5.86 -0.53
CA ASP A 261 -15.61 6.06 -1.12
C ASP A 261 -14.65 4.85 -1.00
N LEU A 262 -14.85 3.86 -1.88
CA LEU A 262 -14.00 2.67 -1.92
C LEU A 262 -12.50 3.00 -2.12
N PRO A 263 -12.10 3.86 -3.09
CA PRO A 263 -10.69 4.23 -3.25
C PRO A 263 -10.06 4.76 -1.96
N GLU A 264 -10.73 5.68 -1.26
CA GLU A 264 -10.18 6.26 -0.03
C GLU A 264 -10.07 5.22 1.10
N ASN A 265 -11.02 4.30 1.25
CA ASN A 265 -10.92 3.27 2.30
C ASN A 265 -9.83 2.24 2.00
N ILE A 266 -9.56 1.92 0.73
CA ILE A 266 -8.40 1.10 0.35
C ILE A 266 -7.12 1.83 0.73
N ARG A 267 -7.00 3.11 0.34
CA ARG A 267 -5.83 3.94 0.63
C ARG A 267 -5.58 4.05 2.12
N ARG A 268 -6.62 4.32 2.92
CA ARG A 268 -6.53 4.45 4.37
C ARG A 268 -6.22 3.16 5.09
N TRP A 269 -6.81 2.05 4.68
CA TRP A 269 -6.42 0.74 5.21
C TRP A 269 -4.95 0.46 4.92
N SER A 270 -4.51 0.72 3.70
CA SER A 270 -3.13 0.50 3.30
C SER A 270 -2.16 1.41 4.05
N GLU A 271 -2.46 2.70 4.22
CA GLU A 271 -1.66 3.62 5.04
C GLU A 271 -1.49 3.10 6.47
N GLN A 272 -2.55 2.58 7.10
CA GLN A 272 -2.45 1.93 8.41
C GLN A 272 -1.51 0.72 8.39
N ILE A 273 -1.61 -0.12 7.38
CA ILE A 273 -0.91 -1.41 7.34
C ILE A 273 0.54 -1.28 6.85
N GLU A 274 0.83 -0.31 5.99
CA GLU A 274 2.09 -0.21 5.26
C GLU A 274 3.11 0.72 5.89
N TYR A 275 2.66 1.76 6.60
CA TYR A 275 3.58 2.75 7.17
C TYR A 275 4.21 2.30 8.49
N ASP A 276 3.62 1.30 9.13
CA ASP A 276 4.26 0.55 10.20
C ASP A 276 4.50 -0.89 9.72
N THR A 277 5.78 -1.27 9.59
CA THR A 277 6.19 -2.56 9.02
C THR A 277 5.84 -3.75 9.89
N ASP A 278 5.52 -3.53 11.17
CA ASP A 278 5.18 -4.59 12.12
C ASP A 278 3.68 -4.95 12.05
N ASN A 279 2.84 -4.06 11.53
CA ASN A 279 1.39 -4.26 11.47
C ASN A 279 0.93 -5.51 10.71
N PRO A 280 1.48 -5.86 9.53
CA PRO A 280 1.16 -7.13 8.86
C PRO A 280 1.50 -8.35 9.73
N ASP A 281 2.63 -8.32 10.43
CA ASP A 281 3.09 -9.43 11.28
C ASP A 281 2.23 -9.55 12.55
N ILE A 282 1.80 -8.43 13.14
CA ILE A 282 0.83 -8.40 14.24
C ILE A 282 -0.45 -9.12 13.80
N LEU A 283 -1.03 -8.73 12.66
CA LEU A 283 -2.29 -9.30 12.17
C LEU A 283 -2.16 -10.78 11.81
N LEU A 284 -1.09 -11.18 11.12
CA LEU A 284 -0.83 -12.59 10.79
C LEU A 284 -0.65 -13.43 12.07
N SER A 285 0.01 -12.89 13.10
CA SER A 285 0.17 -13.59 14.39
C SER A 285 -1.15 -13.83 15.13
N LEU A 286 -2.19 -13.02 14.86
CA LEU A 286 -3.51 -13.19 15.45
C LEU A 286 -4.35 -14.22 14.68
N ILE A 287 -4.00 -14.48 13.41
CA ILE A 287 -4.65 -15.49 12.56
C ILE A 287 -4.10 -16.89 12.83
N THR A 288 -2.80 -17.00 13.12
CA THR A 288 -2.11 -18.29 13.30
C THR A 288 -2.16 -18.87 14.72
N LYS A 289 -2.72 -18.11 15.68
CA LYS A 289 -2.93 -18.55 17.08
C LYS A 289 -4.22 -19.35 17.23
#